data_AF-A0A5B8XJ16-F1
#
_entry.id   AF-A0A5B8XJ16-F1
#
_cell.length_a   1.000
_cell.length_b   1.000
_cell.length_c   1.000
_cell.angle_alpha   90.00
_cell.angle_beta   90.00
_cell.angle_gamma   90.00
#
_symmetry.space_group_name_H-M   'P 1'
#
loop_
_entity.id
_entity.type
_entity.pdbx_description
1 polymer ?
#
loop_
_entity_poly.entity_id
_entity_poly.type
_entity_poly.pdbx_seq_one_letter_code
_entity_poly.pdbx_strand_id
1 'polypeptide(L)'
;MRTRIIGIALLLCFLLTGCGKKLDPSDPEGAFNLFWQHMMDGQSEAMWDLMAPSSHEYFDQQLERLHQMDEKIGRYLPPTDHTLARKQAGSILTDEIKDGRGLFLKIFKPAEVPKEEAIQVGMQVEQVTMSEDQKSAAVLTRGGQKVLLTYDQENEKWEVMFVESFAELGTAMGWLESNETALDQTIEDLISEERRERESLIAELMGYEEESAN
;
A
#
# COMPACT_ATOMS: atom_id res chain seq x y z
N MET A 1 -16.69 60.51 55.90
CA MET A 1 -15.98 59.21 56.10
C MET A 1 -16.79 58.15 55.36
N ARG A 2 -16.33 57.31 54.42
CA ARG A 2 -15.07 56.99 53.73
C ARG A 2 -15.53 56.39 52.37
N THR A 3 -15.19 56.99 51.22
CA THR A 3 -14.16 56.55 50.26
C THR A 3 -14.15 55.07 49.79
N ARG A 4 -14.39 54.91 48.47
CA ARG A 4 -13.79 53.95 47.48
C ARG A 4 -14.23 52.47 47.63
N ILE A 5 -14.31 51.61 46.60
CA ILE A 5 -13.43 51.36 45.44
C ILE A 5 -14.25 50.71 44.31
N ILE A 6 -13.96 51.14 43.07
CA ILE A 6 -14.32 50.55 41.78
C ILE A 6 -13.72 49.15 41.66
N GLY A 7 -14.53 48.15 41.31
CA GLY A 7 -14.07 46.77 41.06
C GLY A 7 -14.71 46.18 39.82
N ILE A 8 -14.27 46.64 38.65
CA ILE A 8 -14.53 46.01 37.36
C ILE A 8 -13.90 44.62 37.40
N ALA A 9 -14.71 43.57 37.41
CA ALA A 9 -14.31 42.22 37.05
C ALA A 9 -15.20 41.75 35.90
N LEU A 10 -15.10 42.49 34.79
CA LEU A 10 -15.48 42.00 33.47
C LEU A 10 -14.44 40.94 33.12
N LEU A 11 -14.63 39.73 33.60
CA LEU A 11 -13.79 38.59 33.24
C LEU A 11 -14.08 38.33 31.76
N LEU A 12 -13.21 38.88 30.91
CA LEU A 12 -13.08 38.49 29.53
C LEU A 12 -12.87 36.97 29.51
N CYS A 13 -13.95 36.23 29.26
CA CYS A 13 -13.86 34.99 28.51
C CYS A 13 -13.40 35.38 27.10
N PHE A 14 -12.10 35.65 26.97
CA PHE A 14 -11.37 35.31 25.77
C PHE A 14 -11.58 33.81 25.57
N LEU A 15 -12.66 33.47 24.89
CA LEU A 15 -12.68 32.31 24.03
C LEU A 15 -11.48 32.51 23.12
N LEU A 16 -10.36 31.91 23.52
CA LEU A 16 -9.33 31.46 22.61
C LEU A 16 -10.06 30.53 21.64
N THR A 17 -10.70 31.11 20.63
CA THR A 17 -10.87 30.46 19.35
C THR A 17 -9.45 30.28 18.83
N GLY A 18 -8.78 29.24 19.35
CA GLY A 18 -7.66 28.64 18.66
C GLY A 18 -8.22 28.30 17.30
N CYS A 19 -7.83 29.08 16.29
CA CYS A 19 -8.00 28.75 14.89
C CYS A 19 -7.18 27.48 14.63
N GLY A 20 -7.62 26.34 15.14
CA GLY A 20 -7.32 25.05 14.54
C GLY A 20 -7.97 25.12 13.18
N LYS A 21 -7.21 25.60 12.19
CA LYS A 21 -7.61 25.58 10.78
C LYS A 21 -7.99 24.12 10.53
N LYS A 22 -9.29 23.84 10.40
CA LYS A 22 -9.80 22.50 10.15
C LYS A 22 -9.03 22.03 8.92
N LEU A 23 -8.35 20.89 9.03
CA LEU A 23 -7.62 20.34 7.89
C LEU A 23 -8.62 20.18 6.75
N ASP A 24 -8.33 20.87 5.65
CA ASP A 24 -9.25 21.05 4.54
C ASP A 24 -8.64 20.36 3.32
N PRO A 25 -9.25 19.28 2.82
CA PRO A 25 -8.73 18.59 1.65
C PRO A 25 -8.92 19.39 0.35
N SER A 26 -9.52 20.59 0.37
CA SER A 26 -9.67 21.44 -0.82
C SER A 26 -8.36 22.12 -1.27
N ASP A 27 -7.30 22.10 -0.45
CA ASP A 27 -5.95 22.54 -0.83
C ASP A 27 -4.89 21.43 -0.63
N PRO A 28 -3.78 21.43 -1.40
CA PRO A 28 -2.80 20.35 -1.35
C PRO A 28 -2.12 20.16 0.02
N GLU A 29 -1.87 21.26 0.74
CA GLU A 29 -1.25 21.20 2.06
C GLU A 29 -2.21 20.60 3.08
N GLY A 30 -3.47 21.03 3.05
CA GLY A 30 -4.52 20.52 3.91
C GLY A 30 -4.80 19.03 3.68
N ALA A 31 -4.86 18.57 2.42
CA ALA A 31 -5.01 17.16 2.09
C ALA A 31 -3.85 16.30 2.58
N PHE A 32 -2.59 16.75 2.36
CA PHE A 32 -1.43 16.04 2.86
C PHE A 32 -1.39 15.99 4.40
N ASN A 33 -1.65 17.10 5.07
CA ASN A 33 -1.68 17.15 6.53
C ASN A 33 -2.78 16.24 7.11
N LEU A 34 -3.93 16.16 6.45
CA LEU A 34 -5.02 15.26 6.84
C LEU A 34 -4.62 13.79 6.68
N PHE A 35 -4.01 13.44 5.53
CA PHE A 35 -3.48 12.11 5.29
C PHE A 35 -2.44 11.71 6.35
N TRP A 36 -1.48 12.61 6.63
CA TRP A 36 -0.45 12.39 7.66
C TRP A 36 -1.05 12.24 9.05
N GLN A 37 -2.06 13.06 9.39
CA GLN A 37 -2.76 12.93 10.66
C GLN A 37 -3.42 11.55 10.78
N HIS A 38 -4.14 11.09 9.77
CA HIS A 38 -4.75 9.75 9.79
C HIS A 38 -3.72 8.64 9.93
N MET A 39 -2.54 8.78 9.32
CA MET A 39 -1.42 7.87 9.54
C MET A 39 -0.97 7.86 11.01
N MET A 40 -0.78 9.02 11.63
CA MET A 40 -0.37 9.11 13.04
C MET A 40 -1.45 8.61 14.00
N ASP A 41 -2.71 8.77 13.64
CA ASP A 41 -3.86 8.33 14.43
C ASP A 41 -4.21 6.84 14.20
N GLY A 42 -3.51 6.15 13.30
CA GLY A 42 -3.74 4.72 13.01
C GLY A 42 -5.03 4.47 12.22
N GLN A 43 -5.54 5.47 11.50
CA GLN A 43 -6.82 5.44 10.80
C GLN A 43 -6.65 5.03 9.33
N SER A 44 -6.26 3.76 9.09
CA SER A 44 -6.01 3.25 7.72
C SER A 44 -7.20 3.46 6.78
N GLU A 45 -8.43 3.30 7.28
CA GLU A 45 -9.64 3.50 6.48
C GLU A 45 -9.76 4.94 5.96
N ALA A 46 -9.48 5.92 6.82
CA ALA A 46 -9.50 7.32 6.43
C ALA A 46 -8.35 7.68 5.50
N MET A 47 -7.19 7.01 5.63
CA MET A 47 -6.10 7.14 4.67
C MET A 47 -6.51 6.64 3.28
N TRP A 48 -7.18 5.48 3.21
CA TRP A 48 -7.66 4.91 1.95
C TRP A 48 -8.53 5.90 1.17
N ASP A 49 -9.45 6.57 1.85
CA ASP A 49 -10.38 7.54 1.25
C ASP A 49 -9.70 8.83 0.75
N LEU A 50 -8.45 9.08 1.16
CA LEU A 50 -7.62 10.21 0.72
C LEU A 50 -6.57 9.82 -0.31
N MET A 51 -6.46 8.55 -0.69
CA MET A 51 -5.57 8.13 -1.75
C MET A 51 -6.20 8.35 -3.12
N ALA A 52 -5.36 8.67 -4.10
CA ALA A 52 -5.77 8.79 -5.49
C ALA A 52 -6.25 7.43 -6.05
N PRO A 53 -7.17 7.42 -7.04
CA PRO A 53 -7.64 6.21 -7.70
C PRO A 53 -6.52 5.30 -8.22
N SER A 54 -5.41 5.87 -8.73
CA SER A 54 -4.25 5.08 -9.20
C SER A 54 -3.66 4.20 -8.10
N SER A 55 -3.67 4.68 -6.85
CA SER A 55 -3.23 3.90 -5.70
C SER A 55 -4.22 2.79 -5.35
N HIS A 56 -5.53 3.02 -5.51
CA HIS A 56 -6.53 1.96 -5.33
C HIS A 56 -6.37 0.86 -6.38
N GLU A 57 -6.27 1.25 -7.66
CA GLU A 57 -6.06 0.34 -8.79
C GLU A 57 -4.80 -0.50 -8.62
N TYR A 58 -3.72 0.07 -8.08
CA TYR A 58 -2.50 -0.67 -7.79
C TYR A 58 -2.75 -1.84 -6.82
N PHE A 59 -3.50 -1.61 -5.74
CA PHE A 59 -3.81 -2.67 -4.78
C PHE A 59 -4.77 -3.72 -5.35
N ASP A 60 -5.74 -3.30 -6.18
CA ASP A 60 -6.61 -4.24 -6.90
C ASP A 60 -5.78 -5.14 -7.84
N GLN A 61 -4.80 -4.58 -8.55
CA GLN A 61 -3.89 -5.36 -9.40
C GLN A 61 -3.03 -6.33 -8.59
N GLN A 62 -2.54 -5.93 -7.41
CA GLN A 62 -1.79 -6.84 -6.56
C GLN A 62 -2.67 -7.98 -6.00
N LEU A 63 -3.94 -7.70 -5.69
CA LEU A 63 -4.88 -8.75 -5.29
C LEU A 63 -5.16 -9.72 -6.44
N GLU A 64 -5.34 -9.22 -7.64
CA GLU A 64 -5.53 -10.05 -8.83
C GLU A 64 -4.33 -10.98 -9.08
N ARG A 65 -3.10 -10.49 -8.88
CA ARG A 65 -1.89 -11.34 -8.93
C ARG A 65 -1.91 -12.46 -7.89
N LEU A 66 -2.40 -12.17 -6.66
CA LEU A 66 -2.58 -13.21 -5.64
C LEU A 66 -3.57 -14.29 -6.09
N HIS A 67 -4.69 -13.89 -6.73
CA HIS A 67 -5.65 -14.85 -7.28
C HIS A 67 -5.04 -15.70 -8.41
N GLN A 68 -4.26 -15.10 -9.29
CA GLN A 68 -3.59 -15.82 -10.38
C GLN A 68 -2.58 -16.85 -9.86
N MET A 69 -1.81 -16.51 -8.81
CA MET A 69 -0.94 -17.48 -8.15
C MET A 69 -1.73 -18.61 -7.50
N ASP A 70 -2.89 -18.32 -6.90
CA ASP A 70 -3.77 -19.34 -6.32
C ASP A 70 -4.29 -20.32 -7.37
N GLU A 71 -4.69 -19.79 -8.53
CA GLU A 71 -5.12 -20.59 -9.68
C GLU A 71 -3.98 -21.46 -10.21
N LYS A 72 -2.77 -20.92 -10.35
CA LYS A 72 -1.57 -21.66 -10.77
C LYS A 72 -1.28 -22.82 -9.80
N ILE A 73 -1.32 -22.57 -8.49
CA ILE A 73 -1.16 -23.61 -7.47
C ILE A 73 -2.22 -24.70 -7.62
N GLY A 74 -3.49 -24.31 -7.75
CA GLY A 74 -4.60 -25.26 -7.88
C GLY A 74 -4.54 -26.11 -9.16
N ARG A 75 -3.99 -25.55 -10.25
CA ARG A 75 -3.89 -26.22 -11.55
C ARG A 75 -2.67 -27.13 -11.67
N TYR A 76 -1.52 -26.70 -11.18
CA TYR A 76 -0.23 -27.35 -11.50
C TYR A 76 0.40 -28.10 -10.32
N LEU A 77 0.04 -27.78 -9.08
CA LEU A 77 0.60 -28.48 -7.92
C LEU A 77 -0.32 -29.60 -7.43
N PRO A 78 0.24 -30.68 -6.83
CA PRO A 78 -0.57 -31.72 -6.22
C PRO A 78 -1.33 -31.19 -4.99
N PRO A 79 -2.55 -31.69 -4.71
CA PRO A 79 -3.37 -31.21 -3.59
C PRO A 79 -2.71 -31.28 -2.20
N THR A 80 -1.74 -32.18 -2.02
CA THR A 80 -0.96 -32.31 -0.78
C THR A 80 -0.15 -31.06 -0.47
N ASP A 81 0.23 -30.29 -1.50
CA ASP A 81 1.18 -29.19 -1.38
C ASP A 81 0.48 -27.82 -1.43
N HIS A 82 -0.79 -27.78 -1.83
CA HIS A 82 -1.58 -26.55 -2.00
C HIS A 82 -1.51 -25.65 -0.78
N THR A 83 -1.74 -26.17 0.42
CA THR A 83 -1.76 -25.32 1.63
C THR A 83 -0.42 -24.67 1.91
N LEU A 84 0.70 -25.40 1.69
CA LEU A 84 2.04 -24.86 1.92
C LEU A 84 2.40 -23.84 0.83
N ALA A 85 2.15 -24.18 -0.43
CA ALA A 85 2.42 -23.30 -1.57
C ALA A 85 1.62 -21.99 -1.47
N ARG A 86 0.32 -22.05 -1.12
CA ARG A 86 -0.51 -20.85 -0.92
C ARG A 86 0.03 -19.94 0.18
N LYS A 87 0.57 -20.52 1.26
CA LYS A 87 1.20 -19.75 2.35
C LYS A 87 2.50 -19.11 1.91
N GLN A 88 3.35 -19.84 1.18
CA GLN A 88 4.64 -19.34 0.71
C GLN A 88 4.47 -18.26 -0.36
N ALA A 89 3.57 -18.47 -1.32
CA ALA A 89 3.23 -17.50 -2.35
C ALA A 89 2.47 -16.28 -1.80
N GLY A 90 1.85 -16.42 -0.62
CA GLY A 90 0.98 -15.41 -0.02
C GLY A 90 -0.44 -15.40 -0.58
N SER A 91 -0.76 -16.24 -1.58
CA SER A 91 -2.11 -16.35 -2.17
C SER A 91 -3.17 -16.79 -1.17
N ILE A 92 -2.77 -17.36 -0.03
CA ILE A 92 -3.68 -17.65 1.10
C ILE A 92 -4.42 -16.40 1.61
N LEU A 93 -3.87 -15.20 1.38
CA LEU A 93 -4.55 -13.94 1.74
C LEU A 93 -5.88 -13.75 1.00
N THR A 94 -6.07 -14.39 -0.15
CA THR A 94 -7.32 -14.33 -0.94
C THR A 94 -8.52 -14.97 -0.23
N ASP A 95 -8.29 -15.80 0.79
CA ASP A 95 -9.37 -16.38 1.62
C ASP A 95 -10.06 -15.31 2.50
N GLU A 96 -9.33 -14.25 2.85
CA GLU A 96 -9.79 -13.21 3.79
C GLU A 96 -10.06 -11.86 3.10
N ILE A 97 -9.37 -11.59 1.99
CA ILE A 97 -9.32 -10.28 1.33
C ILE A 97 -10.16 -10.31 0.06
N LYS A 98 -11.08 -9.35 -0.07
CA LYS A 98 -12.05 -9.30 -1.17
C LYS A 98 -11.74 -8.28 -2.26
N ASP A 99 -11.00 -7.24 -1.92
CA ASP A 99 -10.71 -6.09 -2.77
C ASP A 99 -9.36 -5.46 -2.39
N GLY A 100 -8.86 -4.55 -3.23
CA GLY A 100 -7.60 -3.82 -3.00
C GLY A 100 -7.61 -3.04 -1.69
N ARG A 101 -8.78 -2.55 -1.25
CA ARG A 101 -8.95 -1.93 0.08
C ARG A 101 -8.59 -2.91 1.18
N GLY A 102 -9.15 -4.12 1.16
CA GLY A 102 -8.82 -5.16 2.12
C GLY A 102 -7.34 -5.54 2.10
N LEU A 103 -6.70 -5.53 0.93
CA LEU A 103 -5.26 -5.79 0.80
C LEU A 103 -4.44 -4.68 1.46
N PHE A 104 -4.77 -3.42 1.17
CA PHE A 104 -4.13 -2.27 1.81
C PHE A 104 -4.28 -2.33 3.34
N LEU A 105 -5.49 -2.55 3.85
CA LEU A 105 -5.73 -2.61 5.30
C LEU A 105 -5.01 -3.78 5.98
N LYS A 106 -4.76 -4.88 5.27
CA LYS A 106 -4.03 -6.04 5.80
C LYS A 106 -2.53 -5.74 5.92
N ILE A 107 -1.96 -5.10 4.91
CA ILE A 107 -0.51 -4.89 4.78
C ILE A 107 -0.07 -3.60 5.48
N PHE A 108 -0.84 -2.53 5.33
CA PHE A 108 -0.48 -1.22 5.85
C PHE A 108 -1.03 -1.02 7.27
N LYS A 109 -0.12 -1.00 8.25
CA LYS A 109 -0.41 -0.85 9.68
C LYS A 109 0.20 0.45 10.23
N PRO A 110 -0.51 1.59 10.11
CA PRO A 110 0.00 2.88 10.56
C PRO A 110 0.31 2.93 12.06
N ALA A 111 -0.32 2.07 12.87
CA ALA A 111 -0.02 1.94 14.29
C ALA A 111 1.43 1.51 14.59
N GLU A 112 2.14 0.93 13.62
CA GLU A 112 3.53 0.50 13.73
C GLU A 112 4.53 1.60 13.31
N VAL A 113 4.04 2.76 12.82
CA VAL A 113 4.88 3.89 12.42
C VAL A 113 5.47 4.57 13.67
N PRO A 114 6.80 4.75 13.76
CA PRO A 114 7.43 5.41 14.90
C PRO A 114 6.93 6.85 15.07
N LYS A 115 6.49 7.20 16.28
CA LYS A 115 5.91 8.53 16.60
C LYS A 115 6.93 9.51 17.16
N GLU A 116 8.20 9.33 16.83
CA GLU A 116 9.29 10.17 17.32
C GLU A 116 9.09 11.63 16.89
N GLU A 117 9.41 12.57 17.77
CA GLU A 117 9.24 14.01 17.51
C GLU A 117 9.99 14.45 16.25
N ALA A 118 11.19 13.90 16.01
CA ALA A 118 11.98 14.19 14.82
C ALA A 118 11.25 13.83 13.51
N ILE A 119 10.50 12.71 13.50
CA ILE A 119 9.71 12.28 12.35
C ILE A 119 8.54 13.25 12.14
N GLN A 120 7.83 13.61 13.21
CA GLN A 120 6.72 14.55 13.13
C GLN A 120 7.16 15.93 12.61
N VAL A 121 8.32 16.43 13.06
CA VAL A 121 8.90 17.69 12.59
C VAL A 121 9.35 17.57 11.13
N GLY A 122 9.96 16.45 10.75
CA GLY A 122 10.38 16.18 9.37
C GLY A 122 9.21 16.14 8.40
N MET A 123 8.04 15.67 8.83
CA MET A 123 6.86 15.56 7.98
C MET A 123 6.04 16.85 7.86
N GLN A 124 6.44 17.94 8.52
CA GLN A 124 5.82 19.25 8.30
C GLN A 124 6.07 19.74 6.87
N VAL A 125 5.07 20.40 6.29
CA VAL A 125 5.17 21.01 4.97
C VAL A 125 6.21 22.13 4.96
N GLU A 126 7.17 22.03 4.04
CA GLU A 126 8.15 23.06 3.74
C GLU A 126 7.71 23.89 2.53
N GLN A 127 7.27 23.22 1.47
CA GLN A 127 6.87 23.86 0.22
C GLN A 127 5.73 23.11 -0.47
N VAL A 128 4.82 23.85 -1.09
CA VAL A 128 3.81 23.33 -2.01
C VAL A 128 4.10 23.86 -3.41
N THR A 129 4.14 22.98 -4.40
CA THR A 129 4.27 23.33 -5.82
C THR A 129 3.07 22.78 -6.57
N MET A 130 2.31 23.63 -7.26
CA MET A 130 1.20 23.23 -8.12
C MET A 130 1.61 23.26 -9.59
N SER A 131 1.01 22.38 -10.40
CA SER A 131 1.10 22.47 -11.85
C SER A 131 0.33 23.68 -12.39
N GLU A 132 0.69 24.14 -13.60
CA GLU A 132 0.06 25.29 -14.25
C GLU A 132 -1.45 25.10 -14.46
N ASP A 133 -1.86 23.86 -14.73
CA ASP A 133 -3.27 23.48 -14.91
C ASP A 133 -4.02 23.24 -13.59
N GLN A 134 -3.33 23.35 -12.44
CA GLN A 134 -3.85 23.13 -11.09
C GLN A 134 -4.46 21.74 -10.86
N LYS A 135 -4.07 20.74 -11.65
CA LYS A 135 -4.56 19.36 -11.50
C LYS A 135 -3.63 18.46 -10.70
N SER A 136 -2.39 18.87 -10.52
CA SER A 136 -1.39 18.13 -9.76
C SER A 136 -0.63 19.06 -8.84
N ALA A 137 -0.17 18.51 -7.71
CA ALA A 137 0.63 19.24 -6.75
C ALA A 137 1.72 18.33 -6.17
N ALA A 138 2.78 18.94 -5.66
CA ALA A 138 3.82 18.30 -4.91
C ALA A 138 4.02 19.05 -3.60
N VAL A 139 3.94 18.31 -2.49
CA VAL A 139 4.31 18.77 -1.16
C VAL A 139 5.72 18.28 -0.87
N LEU A 140 6.63 19.21 -0.58
CA LEU A 140 7.95 18.90 -0.03
C LEU A 140 7.88 19.04 1.48
N THR A 141 8.21 17.97 2.20
CA THR A 141 8.33 17.98 3.66
C THR A 141 9.71 18.49 4.08
N ARG A 142 9.83 19.00 5.31
CA ARG A 142 11.12 19.43 5.89
C ARG A 142 12.17 18.32 5.97
N GLY A 143 11.73 17.07 6.01
CA GLY A 143 12.57 15.88 5.93
C GLY A 143 13.07 15.58 4.51
N GLY A 144 12.71 16.41 3.52
CA GLY A 144 13.10 16.24 2.12
C GLY A 144 12.24 15.26 1.34
N GLN A 145 11.12 14.78 1.90
CA GLN A 145 10.23 13.86 1.20
C GLN A 145 9.31 14.63 0.25
N LYS A 146 9.21 14.18 -0.99
CA LYS A 146 8.28 14.71 -1.99
C LYS A 146 7.04 13.83 -2.04
N VAL A 147 5.89 14.40 -1.73
CA VAL A 147 4.58 13.75 -1.81
C VAL A 147 3.79 14.36 -2.96
N LEU A 148 3.29 13.52 -3.85
CA LEU A 148 2.53 13.89 -5.02
C LEU A 148 1.03 13.81 -4.71
N LEU A 149 0.28 14.79 -5.21
CA LEU A 149 -1.16 14.86 -5.08
C LEU A 149 -1.80 15.13 -6.44
N THR A 150 -3.01 14.61 -6.61
CA THR A 150 -3.88 14.89 -7.75
C THR A 150 -5.17 15.53 -7.28
N TYR A 151 -5.76 16.38 -8.11
CA TYR A 151 -7.04 17.01 -7.81
C TYR A 151 -8.19 16.21 -8.39
N ASP A 152 -9.13 15.80 -7.54
CA ASP A 152 -10.40 15.22 -7.90
C ASP A 152 -11.41 16.34 -8.17
N GLN A 153 -11.76 16.52 -9.44
CA GLN A 153 -12.70 17.55 -9.87
C GLN A 153 -14.15 17.24 -9.48
N GLU A 154 -14.51 15.97 -9.32
CA GLU A 154 -15.87 15.55 -9.02
C GLU A 154 -16.22 15.80 -7.55
N ASN A 155 -15.27 15.52 -6.66
CA ASN A 155 -15.45 15.68 -5.21
C ASN A 155 -14.77 16.94 -4.64
N GLU A 156 -14.18 17.78 -5.50
CA GLU A 156 -13.50 19.04 -5.14
C GLU A 156 -12.44 18.89 -4.03
N LYS A 157 -11.62 17.83 -4.11
CA LYS A 157 -10.61 17.49 -3.10
C LYS A 157 -9.28 17.09 -3.72
N TRP A 158 -8.20 17.28 -2.97
CA TRP A 158 -6.88 16.75 -3.30
C TRP A 158 -6.68 15.38 -2.67
N GLU A 159 -6.10 14.48 -3.45
CA GLU A 159 -5.84 13.09 -3.06
C GLU A 159 -4.35 12.77 -3.21
N VAL A 160 -3.84 11.97 -2.29
CA VAL A 160 -2.43 11.59 -2.25
C VAL A 160 -2.18 10.44 -3.22
N MET A 161 -1.24 10.63 -4.14
CA MET A 161 -0.73 9.59 -5.01
C MET A 161 0.23 8.69 -4.22
N PHE A 162 -0.33 7.85 -3.35
CA PHE A 162 0.40 7.13 -2.31
C PHE A 162 1.47 6.21 -2.88
N VAL A 163 1.14 5.40 -3.88
CA VAL A 163 2.10 4.45 -4.48
C VAL A 163 3.28 5.18 -5.11
N GLU A 164 3.02 6.31 -5.78
CA GLU A 164 4.02 7.12 -6.47
C GLU A 164 4.86 7.97 -5.51
N SER A 165 4.27 8.39 -4.39
CA SER A 165 4.91 9.26 -3.40
C SER A 165 5.81 8.52 -2.42
N PHE A 166 5.51 7.24 -2.17
CA PHE A 166 6.20 6.41 -1.20
C PHE A 166 6.79 5.21 -1.93
N ALA A 167 7.85 5.44 -2.70
CA ALA A 167 8.52 4.42 -3.52
C ALA A 167 8.95 3.16 -2.74
N GLU A 168 9.16 3.29 -1.43
CA GLU A 168 9.43 2.17 -0.52
C GLU A 168 8.26 1.17 -0.43
N LEU A 169 7.01 1.56 -0.75
CA LEU A 169 5.88 0.64 -0.89
C LEU A 169 6.07 -0.37 -2.01
N GLY A 170 6.68 0.05 -3.13
CA GLY A 170 7.05 -0.87 -4.20
C GLY A 170 8.03 -1.92 -3.70
N THR A 171 8.94 -1.54 -2.78
CA THR A 171 9.81 -2.50 -2.08
C THR A 171 9.03 -3.38 -1.10
N ALA A 172 8.08 -2.81 -0.35
CA ALA A 172 7.25 -3.54 0.60
C ALA A 172 6.32 -4.57 -0.07
N MET A 173 5.96 -4.37 -1.35
CA MET A 173 5.21 -5.33 -2.16
C MET A 173 6.11 -6.20 -3.07
N GLY A 174 7.43 -5.98 -3.04
CA GLY A 174 8.38 -6.75 -3.86
C GLY A 174 8.39 -8.25 -3.56
N TRP A 175 7.93 -8.66 -2.37
CA TRP A 175 7.74 -10.08 -2.04
C TRP A 175 6.75 -10.76 -2.98
N LEU A 176 5.73 -10.04 -3.50
CA LEU A 176 4.73 -10.62 -4.37
C LEU A 176 5.33 -11.04 -5.71
N GLU A 177 6.16 -10.18 -6.30
CA GLU A 177 6.85 -10.48 -7.56
C GLU A 177 7.89 -11.59 -7.39
N SER A 178 8.65 -11.56 -6.28
CA SER A 178 9.59 -12.63 -5.96
C SER A 178 8.89 -13.97 -5.78
N ASN A 179 7.74 -13.97 -5.12
CA ASN A 179 6.96 -15.18 -4.88
C ASN A 179 6.32 -15.73 -6.15
N GLU A 180 5.78 -14.86 -7.00
CA GLU A 180 5.24 -15.25 -8.30
C GLU A 180 6.33 -15.90 -9.16
N THR A 181 7.51 -15.27 -9.23
CA THR A 181 8.64 -15.81 -9.99
C THR A 181 9.09 -17.17 -9.47
N ALA A 182 9.17 -17.33 -8.15
CA ALA A 182 9.56 -18.60 -7.53
C ALA A 182 8.51 -19.72 -7.77
N LEU A 183 7.22 -19.36 -7.75
CA LEU A 183 6.13 -20.28 -8.08
C LEU A 183 6.21 -20.72 -9.54
N ASP A 184 6.42 -19.77 -10.46
CA ASP A 184 6.53 -20.08 -11.89
C ASP A 184 7.71 -21.01 -12.18
N GLN A 185 8.87 -20.76 -11.57
CA GLN A 185 10.03 -21.65 -11.66
C GLN A 185 9.72 -23.07 -11.15
N THR A 186 9.03 -23.17 -10.02
CA THR A 186 8.65 -24.47 -9.45
C THR A 186 7.72 -25.24 -10.39
N ILE A 187 6.77 -24.55 -11.01
CA ILE A 187 5.84 -25.15 -11.97
C ILE A 187 6.58 -25.59 -13.24
N GLU A 188 7.49 -24.77 -13.76
CA GLU A 188 8.31 -25.12 -14.92
C GLU A 188 9.17 -26.36 -14.66
N ASP A 189 9.79 -26.45 -13.47
CA ASP A 189 10.59 -27.60 -13.07
C ASP A 189 9.75 -28.89 -13.02
N LEU A 190 8.55 -28.84 -12.41
CA LEU A 190 7.62 -29.98 -12.36
C LEU A 190 7.18 -30.44 -13.75
N ILE A 191 6.82 -29.50 -14.64
CA ILE A 191 6.45 -29.83 -16.02
C ILE A 191 7.63 -30.46 -16.76
N SER A 192 8.86 -29.98 -16.53
CA SER A 192 10.05 -30.52 -17.15
C SER A 192 10.38 -31.93 -16.67
N GLU A 193 10.15 -32.22 -15.39
CA GLU A 193 10.37 -33.51 -14.77
C GLU A 193 9.37 -34.55 -15.28
N GLU A 194 8.07 -34.23 -15.27
CA GLU A 194 7.03 -35.12 -15.84
C GLU A 194 7.29 -35.41 -17.32
N ARG A 195 7.76 -34.42 -18.08
CA ARG A 195 8.10 -34.60 -19.49
C ARG A 195 9.27 -35.57 -19.65
N ARG A 196 10.33 -35.45 -18.85
CA ARG A 196 11.48 -36.36 -18.88
C ARG A 196 11.08 -37.77 -18.50
N GLU A 197 10.27 -37.94 -17.47
CA GLU A 197 9.75 -39.25 -17.05
C GLU A 197 8.93 -39.90 -18.17
N ARG A 198 8.04 -39.13 -18.81
CA ARG A 198 7.25 -39.62 -19.95
C ARG A 198 8.12 -40.01 -21.15
N GLU A 199 9.11 -39.19 -21.49
CA GLU A 199 10.05 -39.47 -22.59
C GLU A 199 10.89 -40.73 -22.28
N SER A 200 11.32 -40.91 -21.03
CA SER A 200 12.02 -42.12 -20.56
C SER A 200 11.14 -43.37 -20.66
N LEU A 201 9.88 -43.29 -20.19
CA LEU A 201 8.93 -44.40 -20.29
C LEU A 201 8.63 -44.76 -21.76
N ILE A 202 8.50 -43.77 -22.64
CA ILE A 202 8.32 -44.01 -24.07
C ILE A 202 9.56 -44.69 -24.67
N ALA A 203 10.77 -44.26 -24.31
CA ALA A 203 12.01 -44.89 -24.78
C ALA A 203 12.12 -46.35 -24.31
N GLU A 204 11.80 -46.63 -23.04
CA GLU A 204 11.75 -47.97 -22.47
C GLU A 204 10.71 -48.86 -23.20
N LEU A 205 9.49 -48.34 -23.41
CA LEU A 205 8.41 -49.07 -24.10
C LEU A 205 8.67 -49.29 -25.60
N MET A 206 9.43 -48.42 -26.25
CA MET A 206 9.84 -48.57 -27.66
C MET A 206 11.06 -49.48 -27.84
N GLY A 207 11.60 -50.06 -26.74
CA GLY A 207 12.68 -51.02 -26.82
C GLY A 207 14.04 -50.43 -27.22
N TYR A 208 14.24 -49.13 -27.01
CA TYR A 208 15.58 -48.55 -27.01
C TYR A 208 16.26 -48.88 -25.67
N GLU A 209 16.48 -50.17 -25.41
CA GLU A 209 17.60 -50.55 -24.56
C GLU A 209 18.86 -50.04 -25.27
N GLU A 210 19.60 -49.15 -24.64
CA GLU A 210 20.92 -48.76 -25.11
C GLU A 210 21.79 -50.01 -25.27
N GLU A 211 21.96 -50.46 -26.51
CA GLU A 211 23.16 -51.13 -26.98
C GLU A 211 24.32 -50.13 -26.88
N SER A 212 24.78 -49.85 -25.65
CA SER A 212 26.02 -49.10 -25.40
C SER A 212 26.76 -49.66 -24.19
N ALA A 213 27.12 -50.95 -24.27
CA ALA A 213 28.24 -51.50 -23.50
C ALA A 213 28.96 -52.61 -24.28
N ASN A 214 29.71 -52.20 -25.31
CA ASN A 214 31.03 -52.76 -25.64
C ASN A 214 31.92 -51.67 -26.22
#